data_AF-Q9Y8E2-F1
#
_entry.id   AF-Q9Y8E2-F1
#
_cell.length_a   1.000
_cell.length_b   1.000
_cell.length_c   1.000
_cell.angle_alpha   90.00
_cell.angle_beta   90.00
_cell.angle_gamma   90.00
#
_symmetry.space_group_name_H-M   'P 1'
#
loop_
_entity.id
_entity.type
_entity.pdbx_description
1 polymer ?
#
loop_
_entity_poly.entity_id
_entity_poly.type
_entity_poly.pdbx_seq_one_letter_code
_entity_poly.pdbx_strand_id
1 'polypeptide(L)'
;RDDGKTIEGVPYSAYNSIINGINLGRKGLGSIYVFGSGNGGYYDNCNYDGYVVSPYTITIGSTDVRGIRHYFSEQCSSVLASTYSGSIYTTDVGEKGCSTV
;
A
#
# COMPACT_ATOMS: atom_id res chain seq x y z
N ARG A 1 3.78 -5.58 -11.83
CA ARG A 1 3.95 -4.31 -12.59
C ARG A 1 2.55 -3.83 -12.93
N ASP A 2 2.25 -2.60 -12.57
CA ASP A 2 0.88 -2.09 -12.57
C ASP A 2 0.53 -1.50 -13.94
N ASP A 3 0.19 -2.37 -14.90
CA ASP A 3 -0.12 -2.00 -16.28
C ASP A 3 -1.51 -2.44 -16.75
N GLY A 4 -2.33 -3.00 -15.85
CA GLY A 4 -3.65 -3.53 -16.16
C GLY A 4 -3.65 -4.80 -17.01
N LYS A 5 -2.48 -5.42 -17.21
CA LYS A 5 -2.30 -6.60 -18.08
C LYS A 5 -1.51 -7.72 -17.41
N THR A 6 -0.83 -7.42 -16.31
CA THR A 6 0.06 -8.34 -15.62
C THR A 6 -0.63 -8.94 -14.40
N ILE A 7 -0.46 -10.24 -14.18
CA ILE A 7 -0.78 -10.90 -12.91
C ILE A 7 0.53 -11.12 -12.19
N GLU A 8 0.68 -10.57 -11.00
CA GLU A 8 1.88 -10.70 -10.17
C GLU A 8 1.60 -11.63 -9.01
N GLY A 9 2.39 -12.71 -8.89
CA GLY A 9 2.37 -13.59 -7.74
C GLY A 9 3.48 -13.25 -6.76
N VAL A 10 3.30 -13.61 -5.49
CA VAL A 10 4.38 -13.51 -4.49
C VAL A 10 5.38 -14.65 -4.71
N PRO A 11 6.69 -14.37 -4.92
CA PRO A 11 7.70 -15.42 -4.97
C PRO A 11 7.71 -16.24 -3.68
N TYR A 12 7.94 -17.55 -3.79
CA TYR A 12 7.91 -18.47 -2.64
C TYR A 12 8.82 -18.04 -1.47
N SER A 13 10.00 -17.48 -1.77
CA SER A 13 10.91 -16.95 -0.76
C SER A 13 10.34 -15.76 0.02
N ALA A 14 9.65 -14.85 -0.68
CA ALA A 14 8.98 -13.71 -0.05
C ALA A 14 7.76 -14.16 0.76
N TYR A 15 6.96 -15.08 0.21
CA TYR A 15 5.81 -15.65 0.92
C TYR A 15 6.24 -16.31 2.24
N ASN A 16 7.28 -17.16 2.21
CA ASN A 16 7.82 -17.78 3.43
C ASN A 16 8.33 -16.75 4.45
N SER A 17 8.96 -15.67 3.98
CA SER A 17 9.44 -14.61 4.86
C SER A 17 8.29 -13.86 5.54
N ILE A 18 7.20 -13.60 4.80
CA ILE A 18 5.97 -13.02 5.36
C ILE A 18 5.39 -13.96 6.41
N ILE A 19 5.20 -15.24 6.10
CA ILE A 19 4.65 -16.23 7.06
C ILE A 19 5.50 -16.34 8.32
N ASN A 20 6.83 -16.38 8.18
CA ASN A 20 7.73 -16.38 9.34
C ASN A 20 7.57 -15.11 10.18
N GLY A 21 7.44 -13.95 9.54
CA GLY A 21 7.17 -12.69 10.25
C GLY A 21 5.81 -12.69 10.95
N ILE A 22 4.76 -13.21 10.33
CA ILE A 22 3.43 -13.35 10.96
C ILE A 22 3.50 -14.26 12.19
N ASN A 23 4.26 -15.35 12.16
CA ASN A 23 4.31 -16.30 13.27
C ASN A 23 5.30 -15.92 14.38
N LEU A 24 6.45 -15.36 14.02
CA LEU A 24 7.58 -15.17 14.94
C LEU A 24 7.90 -13.70 15.19
N GLY A 25 7.43 -12.80 14.34
CA GLY A 25 7.66 -11.36 14.44
C GLY A 25 7.06 -10.77 15.71
N ARG A 26 7.60 -9.61 16.12
CA ARG A 26 7.11 -8.85 17.29
C ARG A 26 6.96 -9.73 18.55
N LYS A 27 7.96 -10.58 18.83
CA LYS A 27 7.98 -11.52 19.97
C LYS A 27 6.76 -12.47 19.98
N GLY A 28 6.34 -12.93 18.79
CA GLY A 28 5.19 -13.83 18.63
C GLY A 28 3.84 -13.13 18.47
N LEU A 29 3.78 -11.79 18.42
CA LEU A 29 2.56 -11.04 18.12
C LEU A 29 2.26 -10.94 16.61
N GLY A 30 3.23 -11.32 15.79
CA GLY A 30 3.19 -11.20 14.34
C GLY A 30 3.61 -9.82 13.83
N SER A 31 4.47 -9.83 12.81
CA SER A 31 4.85 -8.66 12.03
C SER A 31 3.64 -8.06 11.34
N ILE A 32 3.63 -6.73 11.18
CA ILE A 32 2.57 -6.02 10.47
C ILE A 32 3.10 -5.63 9.09
N TYR A 33 2.46 -6.14 8.05
CA TYR A 33 2.80 -5.83 6.67
C TYR A 33 1.75 -4.90 6.08
N VAL A 34 2.17 -3.74 5.60
CA VAL A 34 1.29 -2.73 5.01
C VAL A 34 1.75 -2.51 3.57
N PHE A 35 0.83 -2.63 2.62
CA PHE A 35 1.10 -2.46 1.19
C PHE A 35 0.18 -1.39 0.60
N GLY A 36 0.69 -0.62 -0.35
CA GLY A 36 -0.14 0.28 -1.14
C GLY A 36 -1.00 -0.52 -2.11
N SER A 37 -2.18 -0.02 -2.46
CA SER A 37 -3.06 -0.67 -3.42
C SER A 37 -2.47 -0.80 -4.83
N GLY A 38 -1.41 -0.06 -5.18
CA GLY A 38 -0.86 -0.03 -6.54
C GLY A 38 -1.14 1.28 -7.28
N ASN A 39 -0.40 1.50 -8.36
CA ASN A 39 -0.34 2.76 -9.10
C ASN A 39 -0.86 2.68 -10.55
N GLY A 40 -1.47 1.56 -10.95
CA GLY A 40 -2.03 1.34 -12.29
C GLY A 40 -3.33 2.10 -12.58
N GLY A 41 -3.91 2.77 -11.59
CA GLY A 41 -5.03 3.69 -11.74
C GLY A 41 -6.32 3.00 -12.19
N TYR A 42 -7.09 3.68 -13.07
CA TYR A 42 -8.39 3.19 -13.54
C TYR A 42 -8.31 1.95 -14.44
N TYR A 43 -7.13 1.62 -14.96
CA TYR A 43 -6.94 0.55 -15.92
C TYR A 43 -6.39 -0.73 -15.28
N ASP A 44 -6.09 -0.69 -13.98
CA ASP A 44 -5.58 -1.83 -13.25
C ASP A 44 -6.46 -2.17 -12.04
N ASN A 45 -6.33 -3.39 -11.56
CA ASN A 45 -7.05 -3.91 -10.43
C ASN A 45 -6.10 -4.64 -9.51
N CYS A 46 -5.98 -4.14 -8.29
CA CYS A 46 -5.05 -4.67 -7.32
C CYS A 46 -5.34 -6.10 -6.82
N ASN A 47 -6.45 -6.71 -7.26
CA ASN A 47 -6.64 -8.15 -7.09
C ASN A 47 -5.65 -9.00 -7.91
N TYR A 48 -4.94 -8.40 -8.87
CA TYR A 48 -3.92 -9.07 -9.67
C TYR A 48 -2.50 -8.93 -9.09
N ASP A 49 -2.34 -8.25 -7.94
CA ASP A 49 -1.10 -8.23 -7.17
C ASP A 49 -1.20 -9.16 -5.95
N GLY A 50 -0.40 -10.23 -5.98
CA GLY A 50 -0.34 -11.26 -4.96
C GLY A 50 0.04 -10.76 -3.56
N TYR A 51 0.81 -9.68 -3.44
CA TYR A 51 1.08 -9.07 -2.14
C TYR A 51 -0.17 -8.39 -1.60
N VAL A 52 -0.88 -7.66 -2.46
CA VAL A 52 -2.04 -6.84 -2.12
C VAL A 52 -3.30 -7.66 -1.80
N VAL A 53 -3.48 -8.83 -2.40
CA VAL A 53 -4.60 -9.74 -2.07
C VAL A 53 -4.34 -10.66 -0.89
N SER A 54 -3.10 -10.69 -0.38
CA SER A 54 -2.72 -11.60 0.69
C SER A 54 -3.44 -11.26 1.99
N PRO A 55 -4.08 -12.24 2.67
CA PRO A 55 -4.73 -12.00 3.96
C PRO A 55 -3.73 -11.64 5.08
N TYR A 56 -2.43 -11.76 4.82
CA TYR A 56 -1.35 -11.41 5.75
C TYR A 56 -0.89 -9.96 5.62
N THR A 57 -1.55 -9.17 4.77
CA THR A 57 -1.19 -7.78 4.49
C THR A 57 -2.36 -6.84 4.73
N ILE A 58 -2.03 -5.59 5.05
CA ILE A 58 -2.99 -4.50 5.17
C ILE A 58 -2.83 -3.61 3.94
N THR A 59 -3.80 -3.70 3.03
CA THR A 59 -3.79 -2.91 1.79
C THR A 59 -4.40 -1.54 2.01
N ILE A 60 -3.64 -0.50 1.65
CA ILE A 60 -3.99 0.91 1.82
C ILE A 60 -4.11 1.59 0.45
N GLY A 61 -5.29 2.11 0.15
CA GLY A 61 -5.55 2.96 -1.00
C GLY A 61 -5.12 4.41 -0.78
N SER A 62 -5.10 5.20 -1.85
CA SER A 62 -4.60 6.57 -1.86
C SER A 62 -5.71 7.58 -2.17
N THR A 63 -5.82 8.63 -1.36
CA THR A 63 -6.74 9.75 -1.54
C THR A 63 -6.01 11.09 -1.62
N ASP A 64 -6.56 12.05 -2.35
CA ASP A 64 -6.10 13.44 -2.36
C ASP A 64 -6.58 14.19 -1.11
N VAL A 65 -6.12 15.42 -0.94
CA VAL A 65 -6.48 16.29 0.20
C VAL A 65 -7.98 16.55 0.35
N ARG A 66 -8.78 16.29 -0.69
CA ARG A 66 -10.25 16.41 -0.67
C ARG A 66 -10.93 15.10 -0.29
N GLY A 67 -10.17 14.05 0.02
CA GLY A 67 -10.67 12.72 0.31
C GLY A 67 -11.12 11.95 -0.93
N ILE A 68 -10.75 12.40 -2.13
CA ILE A 68 -11.11 11.76 -3.39
C ILE A 68 -10.01 10.78 -3.77
N ARG A 69 -10.37 9.61 -4.29
CA ARG A 69 -9.39 8.62 -4.77
C ARG A 69 -8.41 9.26 -5.76
N HIS A 70 -7.11 9.04 -5.55
CA HIS A 70 -6.09 9.47 -6.49
C HIS A 70 -6.21 8.75 -7.84
N TYR A 71 -5.83 9.43 -8.92
CA TYR A 71 -5.98 8.89 -10.28
C TYR A 71 -5.11 7.65 -10.54
N PHE A 72 -3.99 7.53 -9.84
CA PHE A 72 -3.10 6.37 -9.90
C PHE A 72 -3.53 5.25 -8.94
N SER A 73 -4.34 5.53 -7.92
CA SER A 73 -4.74 4.51 -6.94
C SER A 73 -5.63 3.47 -7.61
N GLU A 74 -5.20 2.21 -7.56
CA GLU A 74 -5.98 1.06 -7.98
C GLU A 74 -7.13 0.75 -7.02
N GLN A 75 -8.18 0.11 -7.55
CA GLN A 75 -9.34 -0.33 -6.78
C GLN A 75 -9.45 -1.85 -6.82
N CYS A 76 -9.68 -2.46 -5.66
CA CYS A 76 -10.00 -3.88 -5.56
C CYS A 76 -10.66 -4.18 -4.21
N SER A 77 -11.16 -5.40 -4.07
CA SER A 77 -11.83 -5.87 -2.85
C SER A 77 -10.90 -6.04 -1.65
N SER A 78 -9.58 -6.09 -1.84
CA SER A 78 -8.62 -6.27 -0.75
C SER A 78 -8.21 -4.96 -0.07
N VAL A 79 -8.59 -3.78 -0.59
CA VAL A 79 -8.31 -2.49 0.04
C VAL A 79 -9.08 -2.39 1.36
N LEU A 80 -8.36 -2.27 2.49
CA LEU A 80 -8.94 -2.22 3.83
C LEU A 80 -9.17 -0.79 4.33
N ALA A 81 -8.30 0.14 3.96
CA ALA A 81 -8.41 1.55 4.31
C ALA A 81 -7.77 2.43 3.23
N SER A 82 -7.88 3.75 3.39
CA SER A 82 -7.18 4.71 2.54
C SER A 82 -6.54 5.82 3.38
N THR A 83 -5.47 6.40 2.85
CA THR A 83 -4.79 7.53 3.47
C THR A 83 -4.44 8.59 2.43
N TYR A 84 -4.17 9.80 2.90
CA TYR A 84 -3.74 10.90 2.07
C TYR A 84 -2.40 10.60 1.41
N SER A 85 -2.32 10.88 0.12
CA SER A 85 -1.10 10.85 -0.66
C SER A 85 -1.08 12.04 -1.63
N GLY A 86 0.08 12.30 -2.23
CA GLY A 86 0.31 13.49 -3.05
C GLY A 86 0.34 14.79 -2.22
N SER A 87 1.24 15.71 -2.56
CA SER A 87 1.41 17.01 -1.89
C SER A 87 1.22 16.97 -0.37
N ILE A 88 1.95 16.06 0.30
CA ILE A 88 1.93 15.91 1.75
C ILE A 88 2.76 17.07 2.33
N TYR A 89 2.08 17.98 3.03
CA TYR A 89 2.75 19.06 3.77
C TYR A 89 2.99 18.60 5.20
N THR A 90 4.23 18.31 5.55
CA THR A 90 4.64 18.15 6.95
C THR A 90 4.99 19.52 7.50
N THR A 91 4.34 19.94 8.57
CA THR A 91 4.86 21.06 9.36
C THR A 91 6.02 20.52 10.18
N ASP A 92 7.25 20.83 9.80
CA ASP A 92 8.36 20.67 10.74
C ASP A 92 8.05 21.53 11.97
N VAL A 93 8.05 20.92 13.16
CA VAL A 93 7.88 21.64 14.42
C VAL A 93 9.25 22.21 14.81
N GLY A 94 9.64 23.34 14.22
CA GLY A 94 10.92 24.01 14.49
C GLY A 94 11.20 25.23 13.61
N GLU A 95 12.07 26.13 14.08
CA GLU A 95 12.52 27.32 13.35
C GLU A 95 13.32 26.91 12.10
N LYS A 96 12.64 26.75 10.95
CA LYS A 96 13.06 27.21 9.61
C LYS A 96 12.10 26.73 8.52
N GLY A 97 10.95 27.42 8.44
CA GLY A 97 10.20 27.62 7.20
C GLY A 97 9.37 26.43 6.69
N CYS A 98 8.15 26.72 6.23
CA CYS A 98 7.43 25.77 5.38
C CYS A 98 8.17 25.62 4.05
N SER A 99 8.53 24.39 3.68
CA SER A 99 9.01 24.08 2.34
C SER A 99 7.84 24.22 1.35
N THR A 100 7.80 25.31 0.59
CA THR A 100 6.91 25.46 -0.57
C THR A 100 7.63 25.00 -1.84
N VAL A 101 6.87 24.37 -2.75
CA VAL A 101 7.28 23.94 -4.10
C VAL A 101 7.91 25.06 -4.92
#